data_AF-A0A538PR37-F1
#
_entry.id   AF-A0A538PR37-F1
#
_cell.length_a   1.000
_cell.length_b   1.000
_cell.length_c   1.000
_cell.angle_alpha   90.00
_cell.angle_beta   90.00
_cell.angle_gamma   90.00
#
_symmetry.space_group_name_H-M   'P 1'
#
loop_
_entity.id
_entity.type
_entity.pdbx_description
1 polymer ?
#
loop_
_entity_poly.entity_id
_entity_poly.type
_entity_poly.pdbx_seq_one_letter_code
_entity_poly.pdbx_strand_id
1 'polypeptide(L)'
;MTVTAIVDASTDYAGGVLRRLGYPDLQREAAIARLLFAASCGNGMVDMAYEECDASGDATAACNPDCSRPVCGDGFTNAAAGELCDDAGESLACNKDCTRASCGHAKLNAVRGEQCDLGAQNGQSGACCSATCTLVPPATKCP
;
A
#
# COMPACT_ATOMS: atom_id res chain seq x y z
N MET A 1 19.65 -10.85 41.00
CA MET A 1 18.54 -11.06 40.04
C MET A 1 18.69 -12.45 39.48
N THR A 2 17.82 -13.39 39.86
CA THR A 2 17.78 -14.73 39.28
C THR A 2 16.81 -14.72 38.12
N VAL A 3 17.27 -15.08 36.92
CA VAL A 3 16.39 -15.32 35.78
C VAL A 3 15.62 -16.61 36.09
N THR A 4 14.32 -16.49 36.35
CA THR A 4 13.46 -17.61 36.76
C THR A 4 12.91 -18.41 35.59
N ALA A 5 12.95 -17.85 34.37
CA ALA A 5 12.65 -18.56 33.13
C ALA A 5 13.15 -17.75 31.92
N ILE A 6 13.46 -18.45 30.82
CA ILE A 6 13.75 -17.87 29.51
C ILE A 6 12.56 -18.26 28.62
N VAL A 7 11.90 -17.27 28.01
CA VAL A 7 10.80 -17.50 27.07
C VAL A 7 11.39 -17.78 25.70
N ASP A 8 11.05 -18.92 25.13
CA ASP A 8 11.35 -19.27 23.74
C ASP A 8 10.10 -19.06 22.88
N ALA A 9 10.13 -18.02 22.03
CA ALA A 9 9.02 -17.66 21.17
C ALA A 9 8.61 -18.78 20.19
N SER A 10 9.48 -19.73 19.89
CA SER A 10 9.19 -20.82 18.95
C SER A 10 8.44 -22.00 19.59
N THR A 11 8.52 -22.15 20.91
CA THR A 11 7.97 -23.31 21.65
C THR A 11 6.93 -22.91 22.72
N ASP A 12 7.10 -21.75 23.33
CA ASP A 12 6.26 -21.21 24.40
C ASP A 12 5.11 -20.35 23.89
N TYR A 13 5.13 -19.98 22.59
CA TYR A 13 4.13 -19.15 21.93
C TYR A 13 3.32 -19.96 20.91
N ALA A 14 2.00 -19.86 20.96
CA ALA A 14 1.12 -20.46 19.95
C ALA A 14 -0.13 -19.59 19.78
N GLY A 15 -0.38 -19.13 18.56
CA GLY A 15 -1.58 -18.34 18.23
C GLY A 15 -1.71 -17.03 19.01
N GLY A 16 -0.61 -16.31 19.24
CA GLY A 16 -0.64 -14.99 19.88
C GLY A 16 -0.70 -15.01 21.41
N VAL A 17 -0.57 -16.18 22.05
CA VAL A 17 -0.66 -16.30 23.51
C VAL A 17 0.46 -17.19 24.03
N LEU A 18 1.07 -16.78 25.16
CA LEU A 18 1.98 -17.63 25.91
C LEU A 18 1.22 -18.84 26.46
N ARG A 19 1.72 -20.05 26.16
CA ARG A 19 1.17 -21.29 26.67
C ARG A 19 1.37 -21.32 28.20
N ARG A 20 0.40 -21.86 28.95
CA ARG A 20 0.51 -22.03 30.41
C ARG A 20 1.61 -23.04 30.75
N LEU A 21 2.85 -22.57 30.83
CA LEU A 21 4.04 -23.35 31.17
C LEU A 21 4.51 -23.05 32.60
N GLY A 22 3.61 -23.15 33.58
CA GLY A 22 3.99 -23.03 35.00
C GLY A 22 4.32 -21.61 35.49
N TYR A 23 4.11 -20.57 34.69
CA TYR A 23 4.28 -19.18 35.13
C TYR A 23 3.21 -18.78 36.16
N PRO A 24 3.58 -18.15 37.30
CA PRO A 24 2.63 -17.53 38.22
C PRO A 24 1.75 -16.52 37.50
N ASP A 25 0.45 -16.43 37.86
CA ASP A 25 -0.54 -15.61 37.15
C ASP A 25 -0.07 -14.18 36.88
N LEU A 26 0.54 -13.51 37.85
CA LEU A 26 1.06 -12.14 37.71
C LEU A 26 2.22 -12.02 36.70
N GLN A 27 3.08 -13.02 36.59
CA GLN A 27 4.17 -13.03 35.60
C GLN A 27 3.64 -13.36 34.20
N ARG A 28 2.62 -14.21 34.13
CA ARG A 28 1.90 -14.48 32.88
C ARG A 28 1.19 -13.21 32.40
N GLU A 29 0.46 -12.51 33.26
CA GLU A 29 -0.25 -11.28 32.87
C GLU A 29 0.71 -10.15 32.49
N ALA A 30 1.85 -10.01 33.17
CA ALA A 30 2.88 -9.04 32.79
C ALA A 30 3.59 -9.39 31.46
N ALA A 31 3.81 -10.67 31.19
CA ALA A 31 4.39 -11.13 29.92
C ALA A 31 3.37 -11.07 28.78
N ILE A 32 2.11 -11.43 29.02
CA ILE A 32 1.00 -11.27 28.09
C ILE A 32 0.74 -9.80 27.82
N ALA A 33 0.75 -8.90 28.81
CA ALA A 33 0.63 -7.46 28.56
C ALA A 33 1.79 -6.90 27.72
N ARG A 34 2.99 -7.49 27.82
CA ARG A 34 4.11 -7.22 26.89
C ARG A 34 3.93 -7.80 25.51
N LEU A 35 3.15 -8.87 25.37
CA LEU A 35 2.87 -9.58 24.11
C LEU A 35 1.53 -9.20 23.48
N LEU A 36 0.61 -8.54 24.19
CA LEU A 36 -0.61 -7.94 23.65
C LEU A 36 -0.33 -6.61 22.92
N PHE A 37 0.94 -6.16 22.95
CA PHE A 37 1.50 -5.26 21.95
C PHE A 37 1.76 -5.96 20.59
N ALA A 38 1.56 -7.29 20.47
CA ALA A 38 1.72 -8.10 19.23
C ALA A 38 0.49 -8.09 18.30
N ALA A 39 -0.23 -6.96 18.23
CA ALA A 39 -1.30 -6.77 17.24
C ALA A 39 -1.45 -5.29 16.86
N SER A 40 -0.47 -4.46 17.20
CA SER A 40 -0.43 -3.06 16.82
C SER A 40 0.62 -2.88 15.76
N CYS A 41 0.24 -2.26 14.65
CA CYS A 41 1.19 -1.86 13.62
C CYS A 41 2.38 -1.09 14.21
N GLY A 42 3.58 -1.49 13.82
CA GLY A 42 4.81 -0.80 14.18
C GLY A 42 5.41 -1.25 15.52
N ASN A 43 5.07 -2.46 15.96
CA ASN A 43 5.65 -3.09 17.15
C ASN A 43 7.01 -3.76 16.85
N GLY A 44 7.43 -3.79 15.59
CA GLY A 44 8.69 -4.36 15.13
C GLY A 44 8.62 -5.87 14.80
N MET A 45 7.42 -6.47 14.75
CA MET A 45 7.22 -7.88 14.43
C MET A 45 6.03 -8.05 13.48
N VAL A 46 6.20 -8.83 12.41
CA VAL A 46 5.11 -9.10 11.46
C VAL A 46 4.11 -10.10 12.02
N ASP A 47 2.95 -9.61 12.44
CA ASP A 47 1.84 -10.42 12.97
C ASP A 47 0.87 -10.84 11.85
N MET A 48 1.22 -11.88 11.08
CA MET A 48 0.54 -12.30 9.82
C MET A 48 -1.00 -12.51 9.87
N ALA A 49 -1.59 -12.60 11.07
CA ALA A 49 -3.05 -12.70 11.22
C ALA A 49 -3.76 -11.33 11.28
N TYR A 50 -3.00 -10.24 11.44
CA TYR A 50 -3.50 -8.89 11.68
C TYR A 50 -2.89 -7.84 10.76
N GLU A 51 -1.64 -8.04 10.32
CA GLU A 51 -0.90 -7.15 9.44
C GLU A 51 -0.11 -7.91 8.38
N GLU A 52 0.25 -7.22 7.30
CA GLU A 52 0.95 -7.81 6.14
C GLU A 52 2.46 -7.53 6.13
N CYS A 53 2.90 -6.58 6.96
CA CYS A 53 4.27 -6.09 7.12
C CYS A 53 4.38 -5.32 8.44
N ASP A 54 5.61 -5.07 8.91
CA ASP A 54 5.87 -4.13 10.00
C ASP A 54 7.09 -3.29 9.62
N ALA A 55 6.89 -1.97 9.56
CA ALA A 55 7.95 -1.00 9.35
C ALA A 55 7.98 0.04 10.47
N SER A 56 7.75 -0.37 11.71
CA SER A 56 7.68 0.53 12.88
C SER A 56 6.62 1.65 12.74
N GLY A 57 5.58 1.40 11.93
CA GLY A 57 4.52 2.36 11.63
C GLY A 57 4.90 3.41 10.58
N ASP A 58 6.07 3.28 9.93
CA ASP A 58 6.52 4.17 8.88
C ASP A 58 6.13 3.65 7.49
N ALA A 59 5.91 4.58 6.55
CA ALA A 59 5.76 4.25 5.14
C ALA A 59 7.12 3.87 4.52
N THR A 60 7.19 2.67 3.96
CA THR A 60 8.35 2.15 3.23
C THR A 60 7.93 1.56 1.90
N ALA A 61 8.90 1.17 1.06
CA ALA A 61 8.61 0.51 -0.21
C ALA A 61 7.82 -0.80 -0.08
N ALA A 62 7.79 -1.41 1.11
CA ALA A 62 7.13 -2.69 1.36
C ALA A 62 5.97 -2.60 2.35
N CYS A 63 5.72 -1.44 2.97
CA CYS A 63 4.76 -1.30 4.06
C CYS A 63 4.15 0.09 4.14
N ASN A 64 2.83 0.14 4.36
CA ASN A 64 2.12 1.35 4.73
C ASN A 64 2.19 1.60 6.25
N PRO A 65 1.91 2.83 6.72
CA PRO A 65 1.88 3.15 8.15
C PRO A 65 0.83 2.42 8.98
N ASP A 66 -0.17 1.81 8.32
CA ASP A 66 -1.19 0.96 8.94
C ASP A 66 -0.85 -0.54 8.84
N CYS A 67 0.36 -0.87 8.38
CA CYS A 67 0.87 -2.22 8.23
C CYS A 67 0.13 -3.08 7.20
N SER A 68 -0.55 -2.44 6.25
CA SER A 68 -0.95 -3.03 4.98
C SER A 68 0.20 -2.96 3.96
N ARG A 69 0.19 -3.83 2.94
CA ARG A 69 1.11 -3.67 1.80
C ARG A 69 0.69 -2.44 0.99
N PRO A 70 1.66 -1.66 0.50
CA PRO A 70 1.37 -0.57 -0.42
C PRO A 70 0.75 -1.13 -1.70
N VAL A 71 -0.46 -0.70 -2.01
CA VAL A 71 -1.16 -1.06 -3.23
C VAL A 71 -1.83 0.17 -3.79
N CYS A 72 -1.52 0.49 -5.04
CA CYS A 72 -2.23 1.56 -5.72
C CYS A 72 -3.75 1.37 -5.72
N GLY A 73 -4.46 2.35 -5.18
CA GLY A 73 -5.90 2.35 -4.95
C GLY A 73 -6.30 1.98 -3.52
N ASP A 74 -5.35 1.86 -2.58
CA ASP A 74 -5.64 1.62 -1.16
C ASP A 74 -6.04 2.90 -0.39
N GLY A 75 -5.91 4.07 -1.04
CA GLY A 75 -6.29 5.37 -0.49
C GLY A 75 -5.19 6.02 0.35
N PHE A 76 -4.00 5.44 0.43
CA PHE A 76 -2.82 6.01 1.07
C PHE A 76 -1.70 6.19 0.05
N THR A 77 -1.25 7.44 -0.15
CA THR A 77 -0.12 7.68 -1.05
C THR A 77 1.21 7.29 -0.40
N ASN A 78 1.75 6.14 -0.78
CA ASN A 78 3.07 5.67 -0.34
C ASN A 78 4.17 6.05 -1.34
N ALA A 79 4.74 7.25 -1.15
CA ALA A 79 5.85 7.73 -1.97
C ALA A 79 7.10 6.84 -1.90
N ALA A 80 7.32 6.11 -0.80
CA ALA A 80 8.44 5.18 -0.68
C ALA A 80 8.25 3.91 -1.52
N ALA A 81 7.00 3.52 -1.79
CA ALA A 81 6.63 2.46 -2.73
C ALA A 81 6.56 2.94 -4.20
N GLY A 82 6.76 4.23 -4.44
CA GLY A 82 6.79 4.83 -5.79
C GLY A 82 5.47 5.44 -6.25
N GLU A 83 4.48 5.55 -5.36
CA GLU A 83 3.20 6.18 -5.68
C GLU A 83 3.33 7.70 -5.70
N LEU A 84 2.76 8.33 -6.73
CA LEU A 84 2.75 9.80 -6.86
C LEU A 84 1.45 10.43 -6.34
N CYS A 85 0.42 9.61 -6.18
CA CYS A 85 -0.92 9.90 -5.69
C CYS A 85 -1.62 8.57 -5.37
N ASP A 86 -2.63 8.60 -4.51
CA ASP A 86 -3.58 7.50 -4.33
C ASP A 86 -4.90 8.07 -3.80
N ASP A 87 -5.87 8.20 -4.70
CA ASP A 87 -7.21 8.70 -4.38
C ASP A 87 -8.22 7.55 -4.24
N ALA A 88 -7.75 6.35 -3.87
CA ALA A 88 -8.51 5.10 -3.84
C ALA A 88 -9.12 4.73 -5.21
N GLY A 89 -8.40 5.08 -6.29
CA GLY A 89 -8.80 4.85 -7.67
C GLY A 89 -8.43 6.00 -8.61
N GLU A 90 -8.97 5.94 -9.83
CA GLU A 90 -8.78 7.02 -10.81
C GLU A 90 -9.53 8.28 -10.37
N SER A 91 -8.85 9.42 -10.45
CA SER A 91 -9.39 10.73 -10.08
C SER A 91 -8.99 11.79 -11.10
N LEU A 92 -9.40 13.04 -10.85
CA LEU A 92 -8.91 14.17 -11.64
C LEU A 92 -7.39 14.35 -11.50
N ALA A 93 -6.75 13.94 -10.41
CA ALA A 93 -5.32 14.14 -10.19
C ALA A 93 -4.50 12.84 -10.31
N CYS A 94 -5.16 11.68 -10.25
CA CYS A 94 -4.51 10.38 -10.15
C CYS A 94 -5.00 9.38 -11.18
N ASN A 95 -4.08 8.64 -11.78
CA ASN A 95 -4.39 7.50 -12.64
C ASN A 95 -4.58 6.22 -11.82
N LYS A 96 -5.15 5.18 -12.43
CA LYS A 96 -5.32 3.84 -11.83
C LYS A 96 -4.03 3.13 -11.41
N ASP A 97 -2.89 3.62 -11.87
CA ASP A 97 -1.58 3.09 -11.52
C ASP A 97 -0.74 4.10 -10.71
N CYS A 98 -1.42 5.02 -10.03
CA CYS A 98 -0.86 5.93 -9.03
C CYS A 98 0.22 6.86 -9.58
N THR A 99 0.20 7.10 -10.90
CA THR A 99 0.90 8.23 -11.51
C THR A 99 -0.01 9.43 -11.63
N ARG A 100 0.59 10.63 -11.66
CA ARG A 100 -0.16 11.88 -11.87
C ARG A 100 -0.91 11.86 -13.19
N ALA A 101 -2.18 12.26 -13.11
CA ALA A 101 -3.04 12.36 -14.27
C ALA A 101 -2.84 13.71 -14.99
N SER A 102 -2.61 13.65 -16.31
CA SER A 102 -2.45 14.80 -17.19
C SER A 102 -2.70 14.42 -18.64
N CYS A 103 -3.11 15.34 -19.51
CA CYS A 103 -3.17 14.96 -20.93
C CYS A 103 -1.75 14.84 -21.52
N GLY A 104 -1.46 13.74 -22.24
CA GLY A 104 -0.21 13.58 -22.97
C GLY A 104 0.87 12.79 -22.24
N HIS A 105 0.54 12.03 -21.19
CA HIS A 105 1.49 11.15 -20.50
C HIS A 105 1.33 9.67 -20.89
N ALA A 106 0.55 9.39 -21.94
CA ALA A 106 0.31 8.05 -22.49
C ALA A 106 -0.47 7.11 -21.55
N LYS A 107 -1.31 7.65 -20.65
CA LYS A 107 -2.27 6.82 -19.92
C LYS A 107 -3.62 7.53 -19.91
N LEU A 108 -4.64 6.79 -20.30
CA LEU A 108 -5.99 7.28 -20.39
C LEU A 108 -6.57 7.48 -18.99
N ASN A 109 -7.01 8.70 -18.68
CA ASN A 109 -7.79 9.00 -17.49
C ASN A 109 -9.21 9.44 -17.85
N ALA A 110 -10.17 8.52 -17.72
CA ALA A 110 -11.56 8.76 -18.09
C ALA A 110 -12.24 9.73 -17.12
N VAL A 111 -11.86 9.74 -15.84
CA VAL A 111 -12.40 10.66 -14.83
C VAL A 111 -12.04 12.12 -15.15
N ARG A 112 -10.85 12.38 -15.71
CA ARG A 112 -10.45 13.69 -16.26
C ARG A 112 -11.17 14.07 -17.54
N GLY A 113 -11.91 13.16 -18.16
CA GLY A 113 -12.59 13.37 -19.44
C GLY A 113 -11.70 13.13 -20.66
N GLU A 114 -10.57 12.44 -20.51
CA GLU A 114 -9.75 12.04 -21.65
C GLU A 114 -10.46 10.95 -22.45
N GLN A 115 -10.49 11.10 -23.78
CA GLN A 115 -11.05 10.12 -24.70
C GLN A 115 -9.96 9.30 -25.39
N CYS A 116 -8.72 9.77 -25.30
CA CYS A 116 -7.50 9.17 -25.82
C CYS A 116 -6.30 9.77 -25.09
N ASP A 117 -5.20 9.03 -24.99
CA ASP A 117 -3.90 9.61 -24.63
C ASP A 117 -2.79 8.79 -25.29
N LEU A 118 -2.25 9.30 -26.41
CA LEU A 118 -1.12 8.72 -27.13
C LEU A 118 0.22 9.33 -26.68
N GLY A 119 0.24 10.01 -25.53
CA GLY A 119 1.42 10.67 -25.01
C GLY A 119 1.88 11.80 -25.92
N ALA A 120 3.18 11.79 -26.25
CA ALA A 120 3.78 12.76 -27.15
C ALA A 120 3.20 12.75 -28.59
N GLN A 121 2.41 11.74 -28.95
CA GLN A 121 1.74 11.66 -30.26
C GLN A 121 0.42 12.43 -30.34
N ASN A 122 -0.07 12.98 -29.23
CA ASN A 122 -1.27 13.80 -29.20
C ASN A 122 -1.12 15.03 -30.11
N GLY A 123 -2.11 15.28 -30.97
CA GLY A 123 -2.14 16.39 -31.91
C GLY A 123 -1.18 16.28 -33.10
N GLN A 124 -0.47 15.15 -33.26
CA GLN A 124 0.36 14.91 -34.43
C GLN A 124 -0.48 14.63 -35.69
N SER A 125 0.08 14.93 -36.86
CA SER A 125 -0.59 14.66 -38.14
C SER A 125 -0.88 13.16 -38.28
N GLY A 126 -2.15 12.81 -38.47
CA GLY A 126 -2.60 11.42 -38.57
C GLY A 126 -2.88 10.72 -37.23
N ALA A 127 -2.67 11.38 -36.09
CA ALA A 127 -3.07 10.84 -34.79
C ALA A 127 -4.60 10.93 -34.63
N CYS A 128 -5.21 9.88 -34.07
CA CYS A 128 -6.63 9.87 -33.69
C CYS A 128 -6.91 10.64 -32.38
N CYS A 129 -5.88 11.24 -31.78
CA CYS A 129 -5.96 11.97 -30.53
C CYS A 129 -5.52 13.42 -30.70
N SER A 130 -6.33 14.36 -30.21
CA SER A 130 -6.01 15.79 -30.21
C SER A 130 -4.96 16.13 -29.15
N ALA A 131 -4.36 17.32 -29.23
CA ALA A 131 -3.45 17.82 -28.20
C ALA A 131 -4.11 17.99 -26.82
N THR A 132 -5.45 17.96 -26.75
CA THR A 132 -6.25 18.08 -25.53
C THR A 132 -6.92 16.77 -25.14
N CYS A 133 -6.41 15.62 -25.61
CA CYS A 133 -6.89 14.28 -25.26
C CYS A 133 -8.37 14.02 -25.60
N THR A 134 -8.85 14.65 -26.67
CA THR A 134 -10.15 14.37 -27.28
C THR A 134 -9.95 13.59 -28.57
N LEU A 135 -10.87 12.68 -28.89
CA LEU A 135 -10.83 11.98 -30.16
C LEU A 135 -11.06 12.98 -31.30
N VAL A 136 -10.20 12.94 -32.32
CA VAL A 136 -10.42 13.73 -33.54
C VAL A 136 -11.24 12.90 -34.53
N PRO A 137 -12.35 13.43 -35.08
CA PRO A 137 -13.16 12.73 -36.09
C PRO A 137 -12.34 12.34 -37.33
N PRO A 138 -12.75 11.31 -38.09
CA PRO A 138 -11.85 10.55 -38.94
C PRO A 138 -11.49 11.29 -40.22
N ALA A 139 -10.25 11.74 -40.32
CA ALA A 139 -9.56 11.90 -41.60
C ALA A 139 -8.60 10.73 -41.92
N THR A 140 -8.36 9.83 -40.96
CA THR A 140 -7.38 8.74 -41.14
C THR A 140 -7.70 7.55 -40.24
N LYS A 141 -7.58 6.32 -40.78
CA LYS A 141 -7.72 5.08 -40.00
C LYS A 141 -6.69 5.06 -38.87
N CYS A 142 -7.15 4.78 -37.66
CA CYS A 142 -6.28 4.58 -36.52
C CYS A 142 -5.45 3.29 -36.72
N PRO A 143 -4.14 3.31 -36.44
CA PRO A 143 -3.31 2.11 -36.44
C PRO A 143 -3.68 1.14 -35.31
#